data_AF-B0CVG4-F1
#
_entry.id   AF-B0CVG4-F1
#
_cell.length_a   1.000
_cell.length_b   1.000
_cell.length_c   1.000
_cell.angle_alpha   90.00
_cell.angle_beta   90.00
_cell.angle_gamma   90.00
#
_symmetry.space_group_name_H-M   'P 1'
#
loop_
_entity.id
_entity.type
_entity.pdbx_description
1 polymer ?
#
loop_
_entity_poly.entity_id
_entity_poly.type
_entity_poly.pdbx_seq_one_letter_code
_entity_poly.pdbx_strand_id
1 'polypeptide(L)'
;GWTIFDRLYIMKGVLYIVSDEPRTVPDIRFIYSKGIFTEPGPEAAETRIPSDEDIRIVSSSEAKKLFGTGAQIMDGVTWLVNDPPHITHYYHWSAELWFGFWRTYSSLDTAITSEGNTTLPVVRRLMFNHIDAFHWRDYAFMNQWVVRSSFPAITMEFIDDWRDRAEMGRPFVFDRVVIADRSAAMLSYNYARYQRTAGAPMALPGSVNWWMPIRNNVVEFAGLGPAIGGGTTSVPVITYISRQQWGRRMLVPEHHDKLVKELYKLRDRYGYEVNVVNAEAMSRVEQIQLAARTTIMMGVHGNGLTSLIWMKPSPRSTVMEFFYPQGFAHDYEYTTRALGMVHYGFWNSEYFTSPAVPIPKYVEGFQGNAIPLDGEVVARLCVERLTLASEVDD
;
A
#
# COMPACT_ATOMS: atom_id res chain seq x y z
N GLY A 1 -14.20 -4.18 4.08
CA GLY A 1 -13.82 -4.44 2.69
C GLY A 1 -12.40 -4.94 2.55
N TRP A 2 -11.96 -5.84 3.43
CA TRP A 2 -10.77 -6.67 3.26
C TRP A 2 -11.13 -8.03 3.81
N THR A 3 -11.59 -8.91 2.94
CA THR A 3 -12.27 -10.13 3.38
C THR A 3 -11.84 -11.30 2.52
N ILE A 4 -11.57 -12.43 3.16
CA ILE A 4 -11.25 -13.69 2.49
C ILE A 4 -12.48 -14.58 2.56
N PHE A 5 -12.89 -15.12 1.41
CA PHE A 5 -13.87 -16.18 1.34
C PHE A 5 -13.29 -17.38 0.61
N ASP A 6 -13.60 -18.56 1.13
CA ASP A 6 -13.63 -19.77 0.34
C ASP A 6 -15.07 -19.95 -0.15
N ARG A 7 -15.24 -20.33 -1.42
CA ARG A 7 -16.56 -20.59 -2.02
C ARG A 7 -17.52 -19.39 -1.99
N LEU A 8 -17.08 -18.22 -2.43
CA LEU A 8 -17.98 -17.10 -2.74
C LEU A 8 -18.59 -17.28 -4.14
N TYR A 9 -19.91 -17.22 -4.24
CA TYR A 9 -20.63 -17.44 -5.50
C TYR A 9 -20.93 -16.13 -6.19
N ILE A 10 -20.97 -16.13 -7.52
CA ILE A 10 -21.41 -14.99 -8.33
C ILE A 10 -22.43 -15.45 -9.36
N MET A 11 -23.50 -14.69 -9.53
CA MET A 11 -24.49 -14.92 -10.58
C MET A 11 -25.17 -13.61 -10.95
N LYS A 12 -25.28 -13.30 -12.26
CA LYS A 12 -25.90 -12.06 -12.75
C LYS A 12 -25.30 -10.78 -12.13
N GLY A 13 -23.99 -10.79 -11.87
CA GLY A 13 -23.28 -9.65 -11.27
C GLY A 13 -23.49 -9.47 -9.77
N VAL A 14 -24.21 -10.38 -9.10
CA VAL A 14 -24.46 -10.35 -7.65
C VAL A 14 -23.56 -11.37 -6.95
N LEU A 15 -22.98 -10.99 -5.81
CA LEU A 15 -22.24 -11.88 -4.92
C LEU A 15 -23.20 -12.65 -4.00
N TYR A 16 -22.94 -13.93 -3.75
CA TYR A 16 -23.73 -14.75 -2.85
C TYR A 16 -22.85 -15.49 -1.84
N ILE A 17 -23.14 -15.26 -0.56
CA ILE A 17 -22.60 -16.01 0.57
C ILE A 17 -23.61 -17.10 0.91
N VAL A 18 -23.20 -18.36 0.81
CA VAL A 18 -24.06 -19.51 1.14
C VAL A 18 -23.78 -19.93 2.58
N SER A 19 -24.77 -19.79 3.46
CA SER A 19 -24.67 -20.20 4.86
C SER A 19 -26.04 -20.53 5.44
N ASP A 20 -26.17 -21.70 6.06
CA ASP A 20 -27.35 -22.06 6.86
C ASP A 20 -27.31 -21.45 8.27
N GLU A 21 -26.22 -20.75 8.62
CA GLU A 21 -26.04 -20.00 9.86
C GLU A 21 -25.73 -18.53 9.57
N PRO A 22 -26.66 -17.76 8.97
CA PRO A 22 -26.39 -16.40 8.47
C PRO A 22 -25.93 -15.43 9.56
N ARG A 23 -26.23 -15.70 10.84
CA ARG A 23 -25.78 -14.89 11.99
C ARG A 23 -24.27 -14.96 12.25
N THR A 24 -23.59 -15.96 11.71
CA THR A 24 -22.12 -16.10 11.82
C THR A 24 -21.39 -15.31 10.74
N VAL A 25 -22.10 -14.91 9.68
CA VAL A 25 -21.56 -14.06 8.63
C VAL A 25 -21.53 -12.62 9.15
N PRO A 26 -20.39 -11.91 9.05
CA PRO A 26 -20.33 -10.49 9.39
C PRO A 26 -21.37 -9.69 8.60
N ASP A 27 -21.83 -8.57 9.18
CA ASP A 27 -22.71 -7.64 8.46
C ASP A 27 -22.06 -7.25 7.11
N ILE A 28 -22.83 -7.42 6.03
CA ILE A 28 -22.37 -7.25 4.64
C ILE A 28 -21.77 -5.87 4.37
N ARG A 29 -22.17 -4.85 5.15
CA ARG A 29 -21.61 -3.49 5.07
C ARG A 29 -20.11 -3.45 5.35
N PHE A 30 -19.60 -4.39 6.14
CA PHE A 30 -18.16 -4.52 6.41
C PHE A 30 -17.42 -5.36 5.37
N ILE A 31 -18.14 -6.01 4.45
CA ILE A 31 -17.58 -6.90 3.43
C ILE A 31 -17.50 -6.18 2.08
N TYR A 32 -18.62 -5.58 1.64
CA TYR A 32 -18.83 -5.10 0.28
C TYR A 32 -19.61 -3.78 0.25
N SER A 33 -19.68 -3.13 -0.91
CA SER A 33 -20.38 -1.87 -1.15
C SER A 33 -20.91 -1.82 -2.59
N LYS A 34 -21.64 -0.75 -2.92
CA LYS A 34 -22.11 -0.49 -4.30
C LYS A 34 -21.00 -0.14 -5.30
N GLY A 35 -19.74 0.00 -4.85
CA GLY A 35 -18.61 0.34 -5.72
C GLY A 35 -18.68 1.73 -6.37
N ILE A 36 -19.43 2.67 -5.79
CA ILE A 36 -19.57 4.05 -6.29
C ILE A 36 -18.49 4.99 -5.72
N PHE A 37 -18.26 6.13 -6.39
CA PHE A 37 -17.31 7.15 -5.95
C PHE A 37 -17.60 7.63 -4.52
N THR A 38 -16.53 7.87 -3.76
CA THR A 38 -16.64 8.34 -2.38
C THR A 38 -16.75 9.86 -2.35
N GLU A 39 -17.94 10.35 -2.00
CA GLU A 39 -18.16 11.77 -1.72
C GLU A 39 -18.10 12.05 -0.20
N PRO A 40 -17.68 13.26 0.22
CA PRO A 40 -17.68 13.63 1.63
C PRO A 40 -19.08 13.71 2.23
N GLY A 41 -19.20 13.37 3.53
CA GLY A 41 -20.41 13.57 4.33
C GLY A 41 -21.20 12.29 4.64
N PRO A 42 -22.07 12.32 5.66
CA PRO A 42 -22.81 11.15 6.13
C PRO A 42 -23.85 10.64 5.12
N GLU A 43 -24.52 11.55 4.41
CA GLU A 43 -25.51 11.17 3.38
C GLU A 43 -24.86 10.36 2.24
N ALA A 44 -23.67 10.76 1.80
CA ALA A 44 -22.87 10.01 0.84
C ALA A 44 -22.31 8.68 1.40
N ALA A 45 -22.27 8.50 2.71
CA ALA A 45 -21.89 7.21 3.30
C ALA A 45 -23.02 6.19 3.20
N GLU A 46 -24.26 6.61 3.43
CA GLU A 46 -25.46 5.77 3.33
C GLU A 46 -25.68 5.25 1.91
N THR A 47 -25.42 6.06 0.88
CA THR A 47 -25.60 5.66 -0.53
C THR A 47 -24.69 4.51 -0.96
N ARG A 48 -23.60 4.25 -0.22
CA ARG A 48 -22.60 3.22 -0.53
C ARG A 48 -22.90 1.86 0.11
N ILE A 49 -23.86 1.81 1.04
CA ILE A 49 -24.29 0.58 1.70
C ILE A 49 -24.81 -0.40 0.64
N PRO A 50 -24.30 -1.65 0.58
CA PRO A 50 -24.75 -2.61 -0.41
C PRO A 50 -26.21 -3.02 -0.17
N SER A 51 -26.89 -3.42 -1.24
CA SER A 51 -28.21 -4.05 -1.19
C SER A 51 -28.15 -5.50 -1.69
N ASP A 52 -29.31 -6.15 -1.77
CA ASP A 52 -29.45 -7.47 -2.39
C ASP A 52 -29.09 -7.48 -3.89
N GLU A 53 -28.93 -6.32 -4.53
CA GLU A 53 -28.43 -6.19 -5.90
C GLU A 53 -26.90 -6.33 -5.98
N ASP A 54 -26.19 -6.20 -4.86
CA ASP A 54 -24.73 -6.25 -4.80
C ASP A 54 -24.24 -7.56 -4.16
N ILE A 55 -24.77 -7.89 -2.98
CA ILE A 55 -24.37 -9.07 -2.19
C ILE A 55 -25.52 -9.62 -1.37
N ARG A 56 -25.67 -10.96 -1.34
CA ARG A 56 -26.75 -11.64 -0.62
C ARG A 56 -26.23 -12.78 0.23
N ILE A 57 -26.84 -12.99 1.40
CA ILE A 57 -26.67 -14.20 2.20
C ILE A 57 -27.87 -15.11 1.92
N VAL A 58 -27.62 -16.35 1.52
CA VAL A 58 -28.67 -17.33 1.21
C VAL A 58 -28.38 -18.66 1.89
N SER A 59 -29.42 -19.40 2.25
CA SER A 59 -29.29 -20.78 2.75
C SER A 59 -28.81 -21.73 1.64
N SER A 60 -28.31 -22.90 2.02
CA SER A 60 -27.98 -23.97 1.07
C SER A 60 -29.20 -24.39 0.24
N SER A 61 -30.39 -24.33 0.84
CA SER A 61 -31.66 -24.66 0.18
C SER A 61 -32.05 -23.64 -0.90
N GLU A 62 -31.83 -22.35 -0.64
CA GLU A 62 -32.07 -21.27 -1.60
C GLU A 62 -31.01 -21.26 -2.68
N ALA A 63 -29.73 -21.45 -2.32
CA ALA A 63 -28.64 -21.61 -3.26
C ALA A 63 -28.92 -22.73 -4.27
N LYS A 64 -29.42 -23.89 -3.82
CA LYS A 64 -29.81 -24.99 -4.72
C LYS A 64 -30.93 -24.61 -5.69
N LYS A 65 -31.90 -23.79 -5.26
CA LYS A 65 -32.96 -23.28 -6.12
C LYS A 65 -32.44 -22.24 -7.13
N LEU A 66 -31.53 -21.38 -6.69
CA LEU A 66 -30.95 -20.30 -7.51
C LEU A 66 -29.95 -20.82 -8.53
N PHE A 67 -29.02 -21.68 -8.10
CA PHE A 67 -27.89 -22.15 -8.91
C PHE A 67 -28.20 -23.44 -9.67
N GLY A 68 -29.28 -24.14 -9.33
CA GLY A 68 -29.69 -25.38 -9.98
C GLY A 68 -28.71 -26.53 -9.69
N THR A 69 -28.14 -27.12 -10.74
CA THR A 69 -27.34 -28.34 -10.65
C THR A 69 -25.87 -28.12 -10.26
N GLY A 70 -25.40 -26.87 -10.17
CA GLY A 70 -24.04 -26.57 -9.73
C GLY A 70 -23.54 -25.20 -10.18
N ALA A 71 -22.33 -24.84 -9.75
CA ALA A 71 -21.62 -23.62 -10.13
C ALA A 71 -20.27 -23.95 -10.77
N GLN A 72 -19.86 -23.16 -11.76
CA GLN A 72 -18.56 -23.33 -12.40
C GLN A 72 -17.44 -22.78 -11.51
N ILE A 73 -16.44 -23.60 -11.23
CA ILE A 73 -15.36 -23.24 -10.30
C ILE A 73 -14.37 -22.33 -11.01
N MET A 74 -14.14 -21.15 -10.42
CA MET A 74 -13.00 -20.29 -10.73
C MET A 74 -11.83 -20.70 -9.83
N ASP A 75 -11.01 -21.61 -10.35
CA ASP A 75 -9.89 -22.22 -9.64
C ASP A 75 -8.83 -21.19 -9.20
N GLY A 76 -8.22 -21.48 -8.05
CA GLY A 76 -7.16 -20.70 -7.42
C GLY A 76 -7.61 -19.42 -6.73
N VAL A 77 -6.62 -18.64 -6.30
CA VAL A 77 -6.82 -17.41 -5.53
C VAL A 77 -7.14 -16.26 -6.48
N THR A 78 -8.27 -15.60 -6.23
CA THR A 78 -8.69 -14.36 -6.91
C THR A 78 -8.56 -13.17 -5.97
N TRP A 79 -8.01 -12.07 -6.46
CA TRP A 79 -8.11 -10.77 -5.82
C TRP A 79 -9.19 -9.97 -6.56
N LEU A 80 -10.33 -9.74 -5.91
CA LEU A 80 -11.46 -9.00 -6.46
C LEU A 80 -11.41 -7.56 -5.95
N VAL A 81 -11.39 -6.60 -6.87
CA VAL A 81 -11.38 -5.16 -6.59
C VAL A 81 -12.77 -4.61 -6.90
N ASN A 82 -13.53 -4.24 -5.87
CA ASN A 82 -14.84 -3.59 -5.99
C ASN A 82 -14.78 -2.06 -6.06
N ASP A 83 -13.58 -1.53 -6.22
CA ASP A 83 -13.34 -0.10 -6.14
C ASP A 83 -13.65 0.62 -7.46
N PRO A 84 -14.25 1.83 -7.43
CA PRO A 84 -14.39 2.67 -8.61
C PRO A 84 -13.02 3.17 -9.09
N PRO A 85 -12.92 3.78 -10.29
CA PRO A 85 -11.64 4.29 -10.82
C PRO A 85 -10.93 5.30 -9.90
N HIS A 86 -9.98 4.83 -9.08
CA HIS A 86 -9.14 5.69 -8.22
C HIS A 86 -7.71 5.13 -7.99
N ILE A 87 -7.39 4.01 -8.61
CA ILE A 87 -6.17 3.22 -8.39
C ILE A 87 -5.08 3.50 -9.44
N THR A 88 -5.30 4.48 -10.32
CA THR A 88 -4.40 4.89 -11.43
C THR A 88 -3.12 5.59 -10.96
N HIS A 89 -2.91 5.72 -9.66
CA HIS A 89 -1.72 6.33 -9.09
C HIS A 89 -0.88 5.30 -8.34
N TYR A 90 0.45 5.33 -8.53
CA TYR A 90 1.40 4.39 -7.92
C TYR A 90 1.20 4.16 -6.41
N TYR A 91 1.02 5.24 -5.64
CA TYR A 91 0.65 5.16 -4.21
C TYR A 91 -0.62 4.34 -3.94
N HIS A 92 -1.76 4.73 -4.53
CA HIS A 92 -3.04 4.04 -4.33
C HIS A 92 -2.96 2.57 -4.79
N TRP A 93 -2.18 2.28 -5.82
CA TRP A 93 -1.95 0.91 -6.26
C TRP A 93 -1.07 0.13 -5.28
N SER A 94 0.14 0.57 -5.02
CA SER A 94 1.16 -0.26 -4.37
C SER A 94 1.13 -0.17 -2.84
N ALA A 95 0.85 1.02 -2.30
CA ALA A 95 0.85 1.27 -0.86
C ALA A 95 -0.55 1.23 -0.22
N GLU A 96 -1.64 1.24 -1.01
CA GLU A 96 -3.00 0.97 -0.50
C GLU A 96 -3.53 -0.39 -0.99
N LEU A 97 -3.74 -0.56 -2.29
CA LEU A 97 -4.42 -1.74 -2.83
C LEU A 97 -3.59 -3.03 -2.69
N TRP A 98 -2.38 -3.04 -3.25
CA TRP A 98 -1.47 -4.19 -3.24
C TRP A 98 -1.02 -4.53 -1.82
N PHE A 99 -0.71 -3.48 -1.05
CA PHE A 99 -0.38 -3.57 0.37
C PHE A 99 -1.53 -4.23 1.16
N GLY A 100 -2.76 -3.74 0.98
CA GLY A 100 -3.94 -4.28 1.65
C GLY A 100 -4.28 -5.71 1.23
N PHE A 101 -4.22 -6.02 -0.07
CA PHE A 101 -4.44 -7.36 -0.58
C PHE A 101 -3.46 -8.36 0.02
N TRP A 102 -2.18 -8.06 -0.10
CA TRP A 102 -1.15 -8.96 0.38
C TRP A 102 -1.19 -9.07 1.90
N ARG A 103 -1.40 -7.97 2.64
CA ARG A 103 -1.54 -8.02 4.09
C ARG A 103 -2.73 -8.87 4.54
N THR A 104 -3.85 -8.77 3.82
CA THR A 104 -5.04 -9.58 4.08
C THR A 104 -4.73 -11.04 3.81
N TYR A 105 -4.18 -11.37 2.64
CA TYR A 105 -3.94 -12.75 2.24
C TYR A 105 -2.85 -13.44 3.08
N SER A 106 -1.75 -12.73 3.36
CA SER A 106 -0.67 -13.18 4.24
C SER A 106 -1.11 -13.42 5.68
N SER A 107 -2.29 -12.97 6.11
CA SER A 107 -2.82 -13.32 7.43
C SER A 107 -3.08 -14.82 7.62
N LEU A 108 -3.20 -15.56 6.52
CA LEU A 108 -3.35 -17.01 6.51
C LEU A 108 -2.03 -17.76 6.71
N ASP A 109 -0.88 -17.08 6.62
CA ASP A 109 0.44 -17.66 6.84
C ASP A 109 1.22 -16.84 7.86
N THR A 110 1.21 -17.32 9.11
CA THR A 110 1.91 -16.68 10.22
C THR A 110 3.40 -17.03 10.28
N ALA A 111 3.88 -17.90 9.38
CA ALA A 111 5.24 -18.44 9.39
C ALA A 111 6.15 -17.87 8.27
N ILE A 112 5.71 -16.80 7.58
CA ILE A 112 6.52 -16.16 6.53
C ILE A 112 7.88 -15.77 7.08
N THR A 113 8.95 -16.25 6.44
CA THR A 113 10.33 -16.05 6.90
C THR A 113 10.88 -14.68 6.49
N SER A 114 12.03 -14.28 7.06
CA SER A 114 12.75 -13.06 6.69
C SER A 114 13.21 -13.03 5.23
N GLU A 115 13.33 -14.20 4.61
CA GLU A 115 13.67 -14.39 3.20
C GLU A 115 12.43 -14.28 2.30
N GLY A 116 11.23 -14.12 2.87
CA GLY A 116 9.99 -14.01 2.12
C GLY A 116 9.45 -15.36 1.63
N ASN A 117 9.85 -16.46 2.25
CA ASN A 117 9.25 -17.76 1.94
C ASN A 117 7.85 -17.85 2.55
N THR A 118 6.87 -18.27 1.75
CA THR A 118 5.47 -18.46 2.17
C THR A 118 4.92 -19.77 1.61
N THR A 119 3.98 -20.36 2.35
CA THR A 119 3.23 -21.55 1.93
C THR A 119 1.94 -21.22 1.17
N LEU A 120 1.61 -19.93 1.05
CA LEU A 120 0.39 -19.50 0.38
C LEU A 120 0.44 -19.78 -1.12
N PRO A 121 -0.64 -20.34 -1.69
CA PRO A 121 -0.80 -20.43 -3.13
C PRO A 121 -0.63 -19.08 -3.82
N VAL A 122 0.04 -19.08 -4.97
CA VAL A 122 0.23 -17.87 -5.77
C VAL A 122 -1.12 -17.35 -6.29
N VAL A 123 -1.30 -16.03 -6.26
CA VAL A 123 -2.48 -15.36 -6.81
C VAL A 123 -2.56 -15.62 -8.30
N ARG A 124 -3.70 -16.18 -8.75
CA ARG A 124 -3.90 -16.50 -10.17
C ARG A 124 -4.56 -15.38 -10.93
N ARG A 125 -5.39 -14.58 -10.25
CA ARG A 125 -6.30 -13.66 -10.91
C ARG A 125 -6.47 -12.38 -10.12
N LEU A 126 -6.38 -11.25 -10.81
CA LEU A 126 -6.79 -9.94 -10.34
C LEU A 126 -8.02 -9.52 -11.17
N MET A 127 -9.15 -9.32 -10.51
CA MET A 127 -10.43 -9.07 -11.15
C MET A 127 -10.96 -7.69 -10.74
N PHE A 128 -11.33 -6.88 -11.72
CA PHE A 128 -12.00 -5.59 -11.55
C PHE A 128 -13.42 -5.67 -12.08
N ASN A 129 -14.38 -5.23 -11.29
CA ASN A 129 -15.79 -5.20 -11.69
C ASN A 129 -16.34 -3.78 -11.90
N HIS A 130 -15.49 -2.75 -11.84
CA HIS A 130 -15.85 -1.34 -12.13
C HIS A 130 -14.84 -0.60 -13.00
N ILE A 131 -13.72 -1.25 -13.35
CA ILE A 131 -12.59 -0.60 -14.05
C ILE A 131 -12.30 -1.39 -15.32
N ASP A 132 -12.04 -0.66 -16.41
CA ASP A 132 -11.63 -1.24 -17.69
C ASP A 132 -10.12 -1.51 -17.75
N ALA A 133 -9.70 -2.10 -18.86
CA ALA A 133 -8.31 -2.43 -19.07
C ALA A 133 -7.37 -1.22 -19.12
N PHE A 134 -7.86 0.02 -19.26
CA PHE A 134 -7.07 1.25 -19.40
C PHE A 134 -6.89 2.01 -18.09
N HIS A 135 -7.87 1.99 -17.20
CA HIS A 135 -7.95 2.83 -16.00
C HIS A 135 -7.35 2.20 -14.72
N TRP A 136 -6.33 1.36 -14.88
CA TRP A 136 -5.51 0.85 -13.77
C TRP A 136 -4.03 1.22 -13.88
N ARG A 137 -3.59 1.65 -15.07
CA ARG A 137 -2.19 2.00 -15.36
C ARG A 137 -1.88 3.39 -14.83
N ASP A 138 -0.69 3.55 -14.26
CA ASP A 138 -0.16 4.87 -13.91
C ASP A 138 0.79 5.39 -15.00
N TYR A 139 0.99 6.71 -15.02
CA TYR A 139 1.83 7.39 -16.00
C TYR A 139 3.32 7.04 -15.89
N ALA A 140 3.78 6.58 -14.72
CA ALA A 140 5.17 6.16 -14.49
C ALA A 140 5.38 4.66 -14.76
N PHE A 141 4.33 3.94 -15.18
CA PHE A 141 4.34 2.50 -15.44
C PHE A 141 4.76 1.64 -14.24
N MET A 142 4.61 2.15 -13.01
CA MET A 142 4.96 1.44 -11.78
C MET A 142 3.92 0.39 -11.39
N ASN A 143 2.62 0.64 -11.61
CA ASN A 143 1.56 -0.34 -11.36
C ASN A 143 1.81 -1.59 -12.22
N GLN A 144 2.13 -1.38 -13.50
CA GLN A 144 2.44 -2.42 -14.46
C GLN A 144 3.66 -3.23 -14.02
N TRP A 145 4.72 -2.53 -13.59
CA TRP A 145 5.93 -3.18 -13.07
C TRP A 145 5.61 -4.04 -11.85
N VAL A 146 4.99 -3.45 -10.82
CA VAL A 146 4.71 -4.12 -9.54
C VAL A 146 3.84 -5.35 -9.72
N VAL A 147 2.80 -5.29 -10.54
CA VAL A 147 1.93 -6.45 -10.80
C VAL A 147 2.72 -7.59 -11.43
N ARG A 148 3.46 -7.29 -12.51
CA ARG A 148 4.15 -8.30 -13.31
C ARG A 148 5.38 -8.87 -12.61
N SER A 149 6.04 -8.08 -11.76
CA SER A 149 7.16 -8.57 -10.95
C SER A 149 6.68 -9.32 -9.71
N SER A 150 5.56 -8.93 -9.09
CA SER A 150 5.02 -9.65 -7.91
C SER A 150 4.51 -11.04 -8.29
N PHE A 151 3.74 -11.14 -9.39
CA PHE A 151 3.12 -12.38 -9.85
C PHE A 151 3.20 -12.47 -11.39
N PRO A 152 4.27 -13.06 -11.96
CA PRO A 152 4.47 -13.09 -13.41
C PRO A 152 3.36 -13.76 -14.21
N ALA A 153 2.70 -14.77 -13.62
CA ALA A 153 1.64 -15.54 -14.26
C ALA A 153 0.21 -15.00 -14.01
N ILE A 154 0.05 -13.83 -13.39
CA ILE A 154 -1.26 -13.31 -13.01
C ILE A 154 -2.12 -12.95 -14.24
N THR A 155 -3.35 -13.46 -14.26
CA THR A 155 -4.39 -13.05 -15.20
C THR A 155 -5.11 -11.83 -14.66
N MET A 156 -5.38 -10.85 -15.53
CA MET A 156 -6.17 -9.68 -15.18
C MET A 156 -7.50 -9.74 -15.92
N GLU A 157 -8.60 -9.55 -15.20
CA GLU A 157 -9.97 -9.49 -15.73
C GLU A 157 -10.57 -8.13 -15.36
N PHE A 158 -11.33 -7.52 -16.27
CA PHE A 158 -11.85 -6.16 -16.15
C PHE A 158 -13.39 -6.14 -16.23
N ILE A 159 -13.98 -4.94 -16.20
CA ILE A 159 -15.43 -4.73 -16.21
C ILE A 159 -16.16 -5.53 -17.31
N ASP A 160 -15.57 -5.68 -18.49
CA ASP A 160 -16.21 -6.42 -19.59
C ASP A 160 -16.25 -7.92 -19.30
N ASP A 161 -15.17 -8.49 -18.75
CA ASP A 161 -15.14 -9.90 -18.29
C ASP A 161 -16.16 -10.18 -17.18
N TRP A 162 -16.43 -9.18 -16.32
CA TRP A 162 -17.45 -9.25 -15.28
C TRP A 162 -18.86 -9.22 -15.89
N ARG A 163 -19.10 -8.31 -16.85
CA ARG A 163 -20.38 -8.19 -17.56
C ARG A 163 -20.71 -9.45 -18.35
N ASP A 164 -19.75 -10.01 -19.08
CA ASP A 164 -19.93 -11.27 -19.83
C ASP A 164 -20.41 -12.38 -18.89
N ARG A 165 -19.78 -12.54 -17.72
CA ARG A 165 -20.21 -13.52 -16.71
C ARG A 165 -21.59 -13.23 -16.13
N ALA A 166 -21.92 -11.95 -15.92
CA ALA A 166 -23.24 -11.56 -15.44
C ALA A 166 -24.34 -11.91 -16.47
N GLU A 167 -24.09 -11.61 -17.75
CA GLU A 167 -25.03 -11.84 -18.86
C GLU A 167 -25.23 -13.33 -19.17
N MET A 168 -24.22 -14.18 -18.95
CA MET A 168 -24.37 -15.64 -19.08
C MET A 168 -25.48 -16.21 -18.20
N GLY A 169 -25.83 -15.54 -17.09
CA GLY A 169 -26.87 -16.00 -16.18
C GLY A 169 -26.57 -17.35 -15.54
N ARG A 170 -25.30 -17.77 -15.51
CA ARG A 170 -24.83 -19.01 -14.90
C ARG A 170 -24.06 -18.71 -13.61
N PRO A 171 -24.20 -19.55 -12.57
CA PRO A 171 -23.46 -19.38 -11.34
C PRO A 171 -21.98 -19.79 -11.52
N PHE A 172 -21.09 -18.93 -11.06
CA PHE A 172 -19.68 -19.25 -10.85
C PHE A 172 -19.38 -19.23 -9.35
N VAL A 173 -18.31 -19.91 -8.94
CA VAL A 173 -17.86 -19.93 -7.55
C VAL A 173 -16.35 -19.75 -7.50
N PHE A 174 -15.89 -18.77 -6.73
CA PHE A 174 -14.47 -18.62 -6.43
C PHE A 174 -14.00 -19.77 -5.55
N ASP A 175 -12.88 -20.40 -5.89
CA ASP A 175 -12.25 -21.35 -4.98
C ASP A 175 -11.81 -20.63 -3.70
N ARG A 176 -11.01 -19.56 -3.87
CA ARG A 176 -10.74 -18.55 -2.84
C ARG A 176 -10.74 -17.16 -3.45
N VAL A 177 -11.33 -16.19 -2.75
CA VAL A 177 -11.29 -14.77 -3.13
C VAL A 177 -10.89 -13.90 -1.95
N VAL A 178 -10.02 -12.92 -2.23
CA VAL A 178 -9.76 -11.78 -1.35
C VAL A 178 -10.46 -10.58 -1.96
N ILE A 179 -11.36 -9.95 -1.22
CA ILE A 179 -12.11 -8.77 -1.67
C ILE A 179 -11.42 -7.53 -1.13
N ALA A 180 -11.14 -6.58 -2.02
CA ALA A 180 -10.83 -5.19 -1.71
C ALA A 180 -12.08 -4.34 -1.99
N ASP A 181 -12.54 -3.66 -0.95
CA ASP A 181 -13.63 -2.68 -1.05
C ASP A 181 -13.33 -1.49 -0.13
N ARG A 182 -13.02 -0.35 -0.73
CA ARG A 182 -12.65 0.90 -0.06
C ARG A 182 -13.77 1.38 0.85
N SER A 183 -15.01 1.41 0.37
CA SER A 183 -16.14 1.95 1.13
C SER A 183 -16.41 1.15 2.40
N ALA A 184 -16.40 -0.18 2.29
CA ALA A 184 -16.55 -1.08 3.42
C ALA A 184 -15.31 -1.06 4.33
N ALA A 185 -14.10 -0.83 3.79
CA ALA A 185 -12.89 -0.65 4.61
C ALA A 185 -12.91 0.65 5.44
N MET A 186 -13.60 1.70 4.96
CA MET A 186 -13.75 2.97 5.68
C MET A 186 -14.49 2.83 7.02
N LEU A 187 -15.30 1.79 7.17
CA LEU A 187 -16.04 1.50 8.40
C LEU A 187 -15.18 0.88 9.51
N SER A 188 -13.94 0.49 9.20
CA SER A 188 -13.06 -0.15 10.17
C SER A 188 -12.47 0.83 11.17
N TYR A 189 -12.23 0.36 12.40
CA TYR A 189 -11.57 1.12 13.45
C TYR A 189 -10.20 1.68 13.03
N ASN A 190 -9.40 0.87 12.33
CA ASN A 190 -8.08 1.31 11.87
C ASN A 190 -8.17 2.33 10.73
N TYR A 191 -9.19 2.27 9.87
CA TYR A 191 -9.41 3.35 8.92
C TYR A 191 -9.74 4.66 9.63
N ALA A 192 -10.60 4.64 10.66
CA ALA A 192 -10.90 5.85 11.42
C ALA A 192 -9.65 6.49 12.06
N ARG A 193 -8.66 5.66 12.44
CA ARG A 193 -7.40 6.12 13.02
C ARG A 193 -6.40 6.67 11.99
N TYR A 194 -6.24 5.99 10.86
CA TYR A 194 -5.15 6.28 9.93
C TYR A 194 -5.62 6.87 8.59
N GLN A 195 -6.93 6.86 8.32
CA GLN A 195 -7.54 7.27 7.05
C GLN A 195 -7.01 6.49 5.84
N ARG A 196 -6.49 5.27 6.04
CA ARG A 196 -5.95 4.40 4.99
C ARG A 196 -6.69 3.08 4.97
N THR A 197 -7.12 2.64 3.79
CA THR A 197 -7.83 1.35 3.63
C THR A 197 -6.94 0.18 4.02
N ALA A 198 -5.66 0.22 3.66
CA ALA A 198 -4.63 -0.73 4.08
C ALA A 198 -4.44 -0.79 5.62
N GLY A 199 -4.94 0.20 6.36
CA GLY A 199 -5.10 0.20 7.81
C GLY A 199 -5.90 -0.97 8.37
N ALA A 200 -6.99 -1.33 7.70
CA ALA A 200 -7.94 -2.32 8.20
C ALA A 200 -7.31 -3.71 8.43
N PRO A 201 -6.63 -4.32 7.43
CA PRO A 201 -6.14 -5.69 7.55
C PRO A 201 -4.97 -5.85 8.52
N MET A 202 -4.38 -4.76 9.04
CA MET A 202 -3.36 -4.86 10.09
C MET A 202 -3.88 -5.41 11.42
N ALA A 203 -5.20 -5.44 11.63
CA ALA A 203 -5.79 -6.09 12.79
C ALA A 203 -5.81 -7.63 12.69
N LEU A 204 -5.58 -8.19 11.50
CA LEU A 204 -5.54 -9.64 11.28
C LEU A 204 -4.23 -10.23 11.87
N PRO A 205 -4.18 -11.54 12.17
CA PRO A 205 -2.89 -12.20 12.46
C PRO A 205 -1.94 -12.09 11.25
N GLY A 206 -0.66 -12.39 11.45
CA GLY A 206 0.32 -12.44 10.37
C GLY A 206 1.77 -12.39 10.88
N SER A 207 2.70 -12.79 10.02
CA SER A 207 4.13 -12.66 10.28
C SER A 207 4.56 -11.18 10.27
N VAL A 208 5.60 -10.82 11.03
CA VAL A 208 6.27 -9.51 10.90
C VAL A 208 6.94 -9.33 9.53
N ASN A 209 7.28 -10.43 8.86
CA ASN A 209 7.89 -10.45 7.53
C ASN A 209 6.86 -10.50 6.40
N TRP A 210 5.58 -10.21 6.71
CA TRP A 210 4.48 -10.38 5.77
C TRP A 210 4.74 -9.73 4.42
N TRP A 211 5.42 -8.58 4.33
CA TRP A 211 5.68 -7.89 3.05
C TRP A 211 6.87 -8.44 2.25
N MET A 212 7.76 -9.23 2.87
CA MET A 212 8.99 -9.72 2.24
C MET A 212 8.77 -10.53 0.94
N PRO A 213 7.74 -11.39 0.80
CA PRO A 213 7.49 -12.11 -0.44
C PRO A 213 7.27 -11.17 -1.64
N ILE A 214 6.46 -10.11 -1.47
CA ILE A 214 6.20 -9.12 -2.52
C ILE A 214 7.44 -8.28 -2.79
N ARG A 215 8.07 -7.77 -1.72
CA ARG A 215 9.29 -6.98 -1.83
C ARG A 215 10.36 -7.73 -2.62
N ASN A 216 10.65 -8.97 -2.23
CA ASN A 216 11.74 -9.75 -2.79
C ASN A 216 11.50 -10.03 -4.27
N ASN A 217 10.29 -10.44 -4.67
CA ASN A 217 9.96 -10.63 -6.08
C ASN A 217 10.18 -9.34 -6.91
N VAL A 218 9.75 -8.18 -6.41
CA VAL A 218 9.89 -6.89 -7.11
C VAL A 218 11.35 -6.46 -7.19
N VAL A 219 12.12 -6.63 -6.10
CA VAL A 219 13.53 -6.25 -6.00
C VAL A 219 14.43 -7.18 -6.83
N GLU A 220 14.15 -8.49 -6.84
CA GLU A 220 14.85 -9.47 -7.67
C GLU A 220 14.60 -9.24 -9.15
N PHE A 221 13.37 -8.91 -9.52
CA PHE A 221 13.06 -8.53 -10.90
C PHE A 221 13.79 -7.25 -11.35
N ALA A 222 14.12 -6.36 -10.41
CA ALA A 222 15.00 -5.21 -10.66
C ALA A 222 16.51 -5.55 -10.63
N GLY A 223 16.87 -6.82 -10.49
CA GLY A 223 18.25 -7.31 -10.60
C GLY A 223 19.06 -7.29 -9.30
N LEU A 224 18.42 -7.21 -8.13
CA LEU A 224 19.10 -7.23 -6.83
C LEU A 224 18.71 -8.47 -6.01
N GLY A 225 19.63 -8.95 -5.17
CA GLY A 225 19.31 -10.04 -4.24
C GLY A 225 18.36 -9.61 -3.11
N PRO A 226 17.57 -10.54 -2.54
CA PRO A 226 16.56 -10.24 -1.50
C PRO A 226 17.17 -9.77 -0.18
N ALA A 227 18.45 -10.06 0.05
CA ALA A 227 19.22 -9.59 1.20
C ALA A 227 19.57 -8.09 1.14
N ILE A 228 19.48 -7.44 -0.03
CA ILE A 228 19.92 -6.06 -0.21
C ILE A 228 19.19 -5.09 0.73
N GLY A 229 19.93 -4.11 1.23
CA GLY A 229 19.46 -3.14 2.23
C GLY A 229 19.26 -3.73 3.62
N GLY A 230 19.55 -5.03 3.81
CA GLY A 230 19.50 -5.69 5.11
C GLY A 230 20.83 -5.59 5.87
N GLY A 231 20.74 -5.68 7.20
CA GLY A 231 21.88 -5.65 8.11
C GLY A 231 22.24 -4.26 8.61
N THR A 232 22.98 -4.20 9.71
CA THR A 232 23.44 -2.96 10.35
C THR A 232 24.88 -2.59 9.98
N THR A 233 25.63 -3.52 9.35
CA THR A 233 27.08 -3.43 9.12
C THR A 233 27.50 -2.84 7.77
N SER A 234 26.58 -2.73 6.81
CA SER A 234 26.86 -2.10 5.52
C SER A 234 26.95 -0.58 5.63
N VAL A 235 27.66 0.04 4.68
CA VAL A 235 27.66 1.50 4.52
C VAL A 235 26.21 1.99 4.40
N PRO A 236 25.75 2.90 5.27
CA PRO A 236 24.40 3.42 5.22
C PRO A 236 24.14 4.17 3.93
N VAL A 237 22.93 4.00 3.39
CA VAL A 237 22.47 4.72 2.20
C VAL A 237 21.39 5.72 2.60
N ILE A 238 21.68 7.00 2.42
CA ILE A 238 20.76 8.10 2.61
C ILE A 238 20.27 8.56 1.23
N THR A 239 18.96 8.51 1.01
CA THR A 239 18.33 8.89 -0.25
C THR A 239 17.35 10.03 -0.03
N TYR A 240 17.67 11.20 -0.58
CA TYR A 240 16.77 12.34 -0.66
C TYR A 240 16.10 12.40 -2.04
N ILE A 241 14.79 12.16 -2.05
CA ILE A 241 13.94 12.30 -3.24
C ILE A 241 13.56 13.79 -3.37
N SER A 242 14.35 14.50 -4.17
CA SER A 242 14.17 15.92 -4.46
C SER A 242 12.96 16.13 -5.38
N ARG A 243 12.24 17.22 -5.12
CA ARG A 243 11.10 17.68 -5.94
C ARG A 243 11.31 19.05 -6.57
N GLN A 244 12.52 19.60 -6.49
CA GLN A 244 12.78 20.96 -6.96
C GLN A 244 12.56 21.14 -8.47
N GLN A 245 12.40 20.06 -9.23
CA GLN A 245 12.13 20.07 -10.68
C GLN A 245 10.67 19.73 -11.03
N TRP A 246 9.80 19.45 -10.04
CA TRP A 246 8.44 18.96 -10.29
C TRP A 246 7.37 20.07 -10.41
N GLY A 247 7.63 21.25 -9.84
CA GLY A 247 6.72 22.41 -9.91
C GLY A 247 5.56 22.44 -8.89
N ARG A 248 5.42 21.41 -8.04
CA ARG A 248 4.53 21.42 -6.86
C ARG A 248 5.19 20.71 -5.66
N ARG A 249 4.84 21.07 -4.43
CA ARG A 249 5.39 20.43 -3.20
C ARG A 249 6.91 20.49 -3.17
N MET A 250 7.45 21.70 -3.23
CA MET A 250 8.87 21.99 -3.24
C MET A 250 9.32 22.61 -1.92
N LEU A 251 10.57 22.36 -1.55
CA LEU A 251 11.20 23.10 -0.46
C LEU A 251 11.51 24.53 -0.94
N VAL A 252 11.57 25.45 0.02
CA VAL A 252 12.21 26.75 -0.19
C VAL A 252 13.62 26.52 -0.79
N PRO A 253 14.01 27.17 -1.90
CA PRO A 253 15.27 26.88 -2.59
C PRO A 253 16.51 26.91 -1.68
N GLU A 254 16.61 27.93 -0.82
CA GLU A 254 17.74 28.08 0.10
C GLU A 254 17.78 26.95 1.14
N HIS A 255 16.62 26.45 1.55
CA HIS A 255 16.51 25.33 2.48
C HIS A 255 16.85 23.99 1.81
N HIS A 256 16.47 23.82 0.54
CA HIS A 256 16.92 22.71 -0.27
C HIS A 256 18.45 22.68 -0.38
N ASP A 257 19.06 23.80 -0.76
CA ASP A 257 20.51 23.92 -0.89
C ASP A 257 21.23 23.64 0.44
N LYS A 258 20.68 24.17 1.55
CA LYS A 258 21.18 23.86 2.90
C LYS A 258 21.09 22.37 3.19
N LEU A 259 19.95 21.72 2.96
CA LEU A 259 19.79 20.27 3.17
C LEU A 259 20.81 19.47 2.36
N VAL A 260 20.93 19.74 1.05
CA VAL A 260 21.89 19.03 0.18
C VAL A 260 23.32 19.17 0.70
N LYS A 261 23.70 20.40 1.10
CA LYS A 261 25.01 20.66 1.69
C LYS A 261 25.23 19.86 2.97
N GLU A 262 24.28 19.87 3.91
CA GLU A 262 24.41 19.14 5.18
C GLU A 262 24.46 17.62 4.97
N LEU A 263 23.68 17.07 4.03
CA LEU A 263 23.75 15.64 3.69
C LEU A 263 25.11 15.27 3.11
N TYR A 264 25.69 16.08 2.21
CA TYR A 264 27.03 15.78 1.68
C TYR A 264 28.14 15.90 2.73
N LYS A 265 27.98 16.72 3.77
CA LYS A 265 28.91 16.66 4.92
C LYS A 265 28.88 15.30 5.61
N LEU A 266 27.73 14.62 5.65
CA LEU A 266 27.65 13.28 6.23
C LEU A 266 28.42 12.26 5.39
N ARG A 267 28.35 12.36 4.05
CA ARG A 267 29.18 11.58 3.12
C ARG A 267 30.67 11.83 3.41
N ASP A 268 31.07 13.10 3.46
CA ASP A 268 32.50 13.46 3.56
C ASP A 268 33.08 13.12 4.95
N ARG A 269 32.27 13.20 6.01
CA ARG A 269 32.70 12.96 7.40
C ARG A 269 32.62 11.49 7.83
N TYR A 270 31.57 10.79 7.44
CA TYR A 270 31.28 9.43 7.92
C TYR A 270 31.37 8.36 6.84
N GLY A 271 31.59 8.74 5.57
CA GLY A 271 31.64 7.79 4.45
C GLY A 271 30.29 7.22 4.05
N TYR A 272 29.18 7.83 4.46
CA TYR A 272 27.83 7.38 4.06
C TYR A 272 27.60 7.57 2.56
N GLU A 273 26.82 6.68 1.95
CA GLU A 273 26.33 6.89 0.60
C GLU A 273 25.17 7.88 0.65
N VAL A 274 25.27 8.98 -0.11
CA VAL A 274 24.26 10.04 -0.15
C VAL A 274 23.80 10.25 -1.58
N ASN A 275 22.51 10.01 -1.83
CA ASN A 275 21.87 10.13 -3.12
C ASN A 275 20.83 11.25 -3.07
N VAL A 276 21.06 12.34 -3.80
CA VAL A 276 20.06 13.40 -4.02
C VAL A 276 19.52 13.24 -5.43
N VAL A 277 18.28 12.77 -5.55
CA VAL A 277 17.72 12.31 -6.82
C VAL A 277 16.43 13.00 -7.18
N ASN A 278 16.22 13.22 -8.48
CA ASN A 278 14.88 13.43 -9.04
C ASN A 278 14.36 12.07 -9.55
N ALA A 279 13.39 11.49 -8.84
CA ALA A 279 12.88 10.17 -9.19
C ALA A 279 12.28 10.09 -10.60
N GLU A 280 11.72 11.18 -11.13
CA GLU A 280 11.12 11.21 -12.48
C GLU A 280 12.16 11.16 -13.59
N ALA A 281 13.40 11.54 -13.29
CA ALA A 281 14.52 11.40 -14.22
C ALA A 281 15.15 10.00 -14.18
N MET A 282 14.70 9.13 -13.28
CA MET A 282 15.21 7.77 -13.11
C MET A 282 14.30 6.75 -13.77
N SER A 283 14.89 5.71 -14.35
CA SER A 283 14.14 4.53 -14.78
C SER A 283 13.54 3.80 -13.57
N ARG A 284 12.48 3.03 -13.82
CA ARG A 284 11.82 2.19 -12.79
C ARG A 284 12.81 1.26 -12.09
N VAL A 285 13.73 0.66 -12.85
CA VAL A 285 14.77 -0.22 -12.31
C VAL A 285 15.65 0.55 -11.33
N GLU A 286 16.17 1.71 -11.72
CA GLU A 286 17.01 2.53 -10.84
C GLU A 286 16.26 2.98 -9.58
N GLN A 287 14.98 3.36 -9.71
CA GLN A 287 14.15 3.74 -8.56
C GLN A 287 13.99 2.59 -7.56
N ILE A 288 13.68 1.37 -8.04
CA ILE A 288 13.55 0.18 -7.19
C ILE A 288 14.92 -0.19 -6.58
N GLN A 289 15.99 -0.18 -7.37
CA GLN A 289 17.32 -0.52 -6.89
C GLN A 289 17.81 0.41 -5.79
N LEU A 290 17.62 1.72 -5.99
CA LEU A 290 17.97 2.73 -5.00
C LEU A 290 17.11 2.59 -3.74
N ALA A 291 15.80 2.41 -3.88
CA ALA A 291 14.92 2.22 -2.74
C ALA A 291 15.25 0.95 -1.94
N ALA A 292 15.57 -0.15 -2.63
CA ALA A 292 15.87 -1.44 -2.01
C ALA A 292 17.11 -1.42 -1.12
N ARG A 293 18.11 -0.61 -1.47
CA ARG A 293 19.35 -0.44 -0.71
C ARG A 293 19.31 0.71 0.30
N THR A 294 18.29 1.57 0.23
CA THR A 294 18.19 2.77 1.08
C THR A 294 17.99 2.38 2.56
N THR A 295 18.78 3.01 3.45
CA THR A 295 18.64 2.94 4.91
C THR A 295 17.76 4.08 5.41
N ILE A 296 18.00 5.32 4.95
CA ILE A 296 17.17 6.49 5.28
C ILE A 296 16.63 7.09 4.00
N MET A 297 15.31 7.04 3.81
CA MET A 297 14.63 7.70 2.70
C MET A 297 14.02 9.01 3.19
N MET A 298 14.17 10.09 2.44
CA MET A 298 13.58 11.37 2.81
C MET A 298 13.05 12.16 1.63
N GLY A 299 12.09 13.04 1.90
CA GLY A 299 11.50 13.88 0.87
C GLY A 299 10.32 14.69 1.35
N VAL A 300 9.88 15.62 0.51
CA VAL A 300 8.63 16.34 0.73
C VAL A 300 7.44 15.38 0.61
N HIS A 301 6.42 15.59 1.45
CA HIS A 301 5.21 14.76 1.50
C HIS A 301 4.57 14.47 0.14
N GLY A 302 3.87 13.35 0.09
CA GLY A 302 3.17 12.85 -1.10
C GLY A 302 3.96 11.83 -1.93
N ASN A 303 3.43 11.55 -3.12
CA ASN A 303 3.70 10.38 -3.96
C ASN A 303 5.16 9.94 -4.18
N GLY A 304 6.13 10.85 -4.11
CA GLY A 304 7.56 10.53 -4.25
C GLY A 304 8.08 9.52 -3.22
N LEU A 305 7.50 9.45 -2.02
CA LEU A 305 7.96 8.53 -0.96
C LEU A 305 7.36 7.11 -1.06
N THR A 306 6.51 6.83 -2.06
CA THR A 306 5.89 5.50 -2.22
C THR A 306 6.92 4.37 -2.32
N SER A 307 8.10 4.64 -2.87
CA SER A 307 9.18 3.66 -2.99
C SER A 307 9.74 3.17 -1.64
N LEU A 308 9.35 3.77 -0.50
CA LEU A 308 9.69 3.26 0.82
C LEU A 308 9.29 1.80 1.03
N ILE A 309 8.25 1.32 0.33
CA ILE A 309 7.78 -0.06 0.44
C ILE A 309 8.82 -1.08 -0.06
N TRP A 310 9.86 -0.64 -0.78
CA TRP A 310 10.94 -1.51 -1.25
C TRP A 310 12.16 -1.52 -0.33
N MET A 311 12.22 -0.61 0.65
CA MET A 311 13.27 -0.65 1.67
C MET A 311 13.20 -1.96 2.46
N LYS A 312 14.36 -2.47 2.90
CA LYS A 312 14.39 -3.59 3.84
C LYS A 312 14.25 -3.05 5.27
N PRO A 313 13.27 -3.51 6.06
CA PRO A 313 13.17 -3.11 7.46
C PRO A 313 14.42 -3.55 8.24
N SER A 314 14.92 -2.65 9.08
CA SER A 314 16.03 -2.85 10.01
C SER A 314 15.88 -1.87 11.17
N PRO A 315 16.62 -2.04 12.29
CA PRO A 315 16.63 -1.06 13.38
C PRO A 315 17.04 0.36 12.96
N ARG A 316 17.72 0.50 11.80
CA ARG A 316 18.17 1.80 11.24
C ARG A 316 17.22 2.35 10.18
N SER A 317 16.37 1.51 9.60
CA SER A 317 15.52 1.87 8.47
C SER A 317 14.53 2.97 8.86
N THR A 318 14.67 4.13 8.23
CA THR A 318 13.96 5.35 8.62
C THR A 318 13.40 6.09 7.39
N VAL A 319 12.19 6.63 7.50
CA VAL A 319 11.61 7.54 6.52
C VAL A 319 11.43 8.91 7.15
N MET A 320 11.96 9.96 6.51
CA MET A 320 11.85 11.35 6.97
C MET A 320 11.02 12.17 5.98
N GLU A 321 9.88 12.65 6.43
CA GLU A 321 8.91 13.35 5.58
C GLU A 321 8.81 14.83 5.94
N PHE A 322 8.93 15.69 4.93
CA PHE A 322 8.93 17.13 5.12
C PHE A 322 7.54 17.70 4.81
N PHE A 323 6.94 18.36 5.80
CA PHE A 323 5.62 18.95 5.71
C PHE A 323 5.68 20.47 5.83
N TYR A 324 4.70 21.14 5.22
CA TYR A 324 4.44 22.53 5.57
C TYR A 324 4.04 22.62 7.05
N PRO A 325 4.54 23.59 7.83
CA PRO A 325 4.27 23.68 9.27
C PRO A 325 2.79 23.56 9.61
N GLN A 326 2.48 22.83 10.68
CA GLN A 326 1.11 22.44 11.12
C GLN A 326 0.35 21.51 10.18
N GLY A 327 0.92 21.14 9.04
CA GLY A 327 0.35 20.19 8.10
C GLY A 327 0.78 18.76 8.39
N PHE A 328 -0.12 17.80 8.25
CA PHE A 328 0.21 16.38 8.42
C PHE A 328 -0.77 15.48 7.65
N ALA A 329 -0.27 14.36 7.15
CA ALA A 329 -1.05 13.29 6.56
C ALA A 329 -0.42 11.94 6.88
N HIS A 330 -1.24 10.88 6.99
CA HIS A 330 -0.77 9.56 7.39
C HIS A 330 -0.11 8.74 6.27
N ASP A 331 -0.08 9.20 5.01
CA ASP A 331 0.29 8.39 3.83
C ASP A 331 1.55 7.56 4.06
N TYR A 332 2.68 8.21 4.31
CA TYR A 332 3.95 7.52 4.50
C TYR A 332 4.27 7.26 5.96
N GLU A 333 3.70 8.01 6.89
CA GLU A 333 3.81 7.73 8.32
C GLU A 333 3.26 6.33 8.65
N TYR A 334 2.01 6.07 8.27
CA TYR A 334 1.36 4.79 8.49
C TYR A 334 2.07 3.67 7.71
N THR A 335 2.35 3.88 6.42
CA THR A 335 2.96 2.85 5.57
C THR A 335 4.35 2.43 6.08
N THR A 336 5.17 3.40 6.51
CA THR A 336 6.50 3.14 7.08
C THR A 336 6.40 2.28 8.34
N ARG A 337 5.49 2.64 9.26
CA ARG A 337 5.32 1.91 10.52
C ARG A 337 4.71 0.53 10.33
N ALA A 338 3.80 0.38 9.37
CA ALA A 338 3.21 -0.92 9.05
C ALA A 338 4.25 -1.94 8.55
N LEU A 339 5.38 -1.47 8.02
CA LEU A 339 6.53 -2.28 7.62
C LEU A 339 7.58 -2.45 8.73
N GLY A 340 7.34 -1.93 9.94
CA GLY A 340 8.28 -2.01 11.05
C GLY A 340 9.46 -1.04 10.97
N MET A 341 9.37 -0.02 10.12
CA MET A 341 10.36 1.06 10.03
C MET A 341 9.97 2.26 10.91
N VAL A 342 10.93 3.16 11.14
CA VAL A 342 10.69 4.39 11.92
C VAL A 342 10.35 5.55 10.97
N HIS A 343 9.32 6.32 11.28
CA HIS A 343 8.97 7.54 10.54
C HIS A 343 9.27 8.78 11.37
N TYR A 344 9.76 9.84 10.73
CA TYR A 344 9.81 11.18 11.29
C TYR A 344 9.15 12.17 10.34
N GLY A 345 8.24 13.00 10.85
CA GLY A 345 7.73 14.15 10.13
C GLY A 345 8.41 15.43 10.60
N PHE A 346 8.66 16.36 9.69
CA PHE A 346 9.32 17.64 9.96
C PHE A 346 8.41 18.83 9.68
N TRP A 347 8.42 19.80 10.60
CA TRP A 347 7.96 21.17 10.43
C TRP A 347 9.14 22.11 10.63
N ASN A 348 9.77 22.52 9.52
CA ASN A 348 10.98 23.32 9.56
C ASN A 348 12.12 22.68 10.39
N SER A 349 12.36 23.17 11.61
CA SER A 349 13.38 22.70 12.56
C SER A 349 12.84 21.76 13.64
N GLU A 350 11.52 21.61 13.73
CA GLU A 350 10.86 20.69 14.65
C GLU A 350 10.54 19.39 13.93
N TYR A 351 10.64 18.27 14.64
CA TYR A 351 10.21 16.97 14.13
C TYR A 351 9.37 16.22 15.15
N PHE A 352 8.55 15.31 14.65
CA PHE A 352 7.68 14.45 15.42
C PHE A 352 7.77 13.01 14.91
N THR A 353 7.43 12.07 15.78
CA THR A 353 7.39 10.64 15.45
C THR A 353 6.32 9.96 16.32
N SER A 354 5.94 8.75 15.95
CA SER A 354 4.99 7.95 16.73
C SER A 354 5.55 7.62 18.12
N PRO A 355 4.73 7.66 19.19
CA PRO A 355 3.28 7.84 19.20
C PRO A 355 2.80 9.30 19.16
N ALA A 356 3.71 10.28 19.17
CA ALA A 356 3.40 11.71 19.24
C ALA A 356 3.25 12.36 17.85
N VAL A 357 2.42 11.77 16.98
CA VAL A 357 2.13 12.35 15.65
C VAL A 357 1.00 13.39 15.72
N PRO A 358 1.04 14.47 14.91
CA PRO A 358 -0.04 15.44 14.81
C PRO A 358 -1.35 14.83 14.31
N ILE A 359 -2.45 15.55 14.50
CA ILE A 359 -3.73 15.23 13.83
C ILE A 359 -3.62 15.63 12.35
N PRO A 360 -4.08 14.78 11.40
CA PRO A 360 -4.07 15.11 9.98
C PRO A 360 -4.74 16.46 9.69
N LYS A 361 -4.02 17.33 8.97
CA LYS A 361 -4.48 18.68 8.64
C LYS A 361 -3.84 19.14 7.34
N TYR A 362 -4.67 19.54 6.38
CA TYR A 362 -4.24 20.11 5.09
C TYR A 362 -4.31 21.63 5.18
N VAL A 363 -3.26 22.25 5.71
CA VAL A 363 -3.18 23.71 5.89
C VAL A 363 -2.96 24.45 4.57
N GLU A 364 -3.20 25.76 4.55
CA GLU A 364 -2.77 26.61 3.44
C GLU A 364 -1.25 26.46 3.24
N GLY A 365 -0.81 26.32 1.99
CA GLY A 365 0.58 26.04 1.66
C GLY A 365 0.99 24.57 1.76
N PHE A 366 0.12 23.67 2.25
CA PHE A 366 0.45 22.23 2.35
C PHE A 366 0.90 21.65 1.01
N GLN A 367 0.18 21.94 -0.07
CA GLN A 367 0.56 21.50 -1.43
C GLN A 367 1.49 22.50 -2.17
N GLY A 368 1.99 23.51 -1.47
CA GLY A 368 2.71 24.65 -2.04
C GLY A 368 4.17 24.39 -2.40
N ASN A 369 4.87 25.45 -2.82
CA ASN A 369 6.23 25.40 -3.36
C ASN A 369 7.30 26.04 -2.45
N ALA A 370 6.93 26.35 -1.22
CA ALA A 370 7.77 27.04 -0.26
C ALA A 370 7.70 26.32 1.10
N ILE A 371 7.93 25.01 1.11
CA ILE A 371 7.94 24.24 2.36
C ILE A 371 9.26 24.51 3.11
N PRO A 372 9.20 25.05 4.34
CA PRO A 372 10.41 25.35 5.11
C PRO A 372 11.00 24.08 5.73
N LEU A 373 12.34 24.04 5.87
CA LEU A 373 13.07 22.91 6.41
C LEU A 373 14.42 23.40 6.94
N ASP A 374 14.80 22.95 8.14
CA ASP A 374 16.18 23.11 8.60
C ASP A 374 16.99 21.85 8.31
N GLY A 375 17.78 21.90 7.22
CA GLY A 375 18.60 20.78 6.78
C GLY A 375 19.64 20.30 7.80
N GLU A 376 20.05 21.15 8.74
CA GLU A 376 21.01 20.79 9.79
C GLU A 376 20.38 19.84 10.83
N VAL A 377 19.13 20.11 11.19
CA VAL A 377 18.36 19.24 12.11
C VAL A 377 18.14 17.87 11.47
N VAL A 378 17.78 17.84 10.17
CA VAL A 378 17.61 16.59 9.41
C VAL A 378 18.90 15.78 9.39
N ALA A 379 20.03 16.41 9.07
CA ALA A 379 21.33 15.74 9.03
C ALA A 379 21.77 15.22 10.40
N ARG A 380 21.53 15.98 11.48
CA ARG A 380 21.78 15.54 12.85
C ARG A 380 20.95 14.29 13.19
N LEU A 381 19.66 14.29 12.88
CA LEU A 381 18.80 13.13 13.12
C LEU A 381 19.24 11.91 12.29
N CYS A 382 19.75 12.11 11.06
CA CYS A 382 20.33 11.02 10.28
C CYS A 382 21.49 10.36 11.04
N VAL A 383 22.40 11.15 11.62
CA VAL A 383 23.50 10.61 12.43
C VAL A 383 22.95 9.84 13.63
N GLU A 384 22.05 10.43 14.41
CA GLU A 384 21.43 9.78 15.57
C GLU A 384 20.80 8.42 15.21
N ARG A 385 20.03 8.35 14.12
CA ARG A 385 19.39 7.12 13.66
C ARG A 385 20.39 6.07 13.18
N LEU A 386 21.50 6.52 12.61
CA LEU A 386 22.54 5.65 12.12
C LEU A 386 23.50 5.19 13.22
N THR A 387 23.59 5.87 14.36
CA THR A 387 24.44 5.49 15.51
C THR A 387 23.69 4.76 16.62
N LEU A 388 22.40 5.06 16.86
CA LEU A 388 21.60 4.41 17.93
C LEU A 388 21.48 2.88 17.78
N ALA A 389 21.77 2.33 16.60
CA ALA A 389 21.75 0.88 16.38
C ALA A 389 23.12 0.21 16.58
N SER A 390 24.24 0.96 16.56
CA SER A 390 25.56 0.37 16.83
C SER A 390 25.79 0.09 18.31
N GLU A 391 25.16 0.85 19.21
CA GLU A 391 25.31 0.69 20.66
C GLU A 391 24.45 -0.44 21.27
N VAL A 392 23.58 -1.07 20.48
CA VAL A 392 22.74 -2.21 20.94
C VAL A 392 23.36 -3.56 20.53
N ASP A 393 24.32 -3.54 19.60
CA ASP A 393 25.05 -4.72 19.10
C ASP A 393 26.42 -4.91 19.81
N ASP A 394 26.78 -4.04 20.77
CA ASP A 394 27.89 -4.18 21.75
C ASP A 394 27.33 -4.51 23.14
#